data_AF-A0A1M4T3Z0-F1
#
_entry.id   AF-A0A1M4T3Z0-F1
#
_cell.length_a   1.000
_cell.length_b   1.000
_cell.length_c   1.000
_cell.angle_alpha   90.00
_cell.angle_beta   90.00
_cell.angle_gamma   90.00
#
_symmetry.space_group_name_H-M   'P 1'
#
loop_
_entity.id
_entity.type
_entity.pdbx_description
1 polymer ?
#
loop_
_entity_poly.entity_id
_entity_poly.type
_entity_poly.pdbx_seq_one_letter_code
_entity_poly.pdbx_strand_id
1 'polypeptide(L)'
;MTTKIANILQCYALGMGIKQISRSFELSCNTVRRYVRLFQECGIPIKELAAMPSARIQKMFSECVGRNRVPLQRQLELEALLPEYAARLSRRGVTVKTLYGYSGEPIKLAYVAVWRNSVQGFFTPYKGHPATDDFLKFINDPRVITSSPYDWLGMYYHFNSPIK
;
A
#
# COMPACT_ATOMS: atom_id res chain seq x y z
N MET A 1 11.97 -11.83 -12.78
CA MET A 1 11.93 -10.49 -12.10
C MET A 1 13.22 -10.15 -11.35
N THR A 2 14.07 -11.12 -11.01
CA THR A 2 15.24 -10.95 -10.11
C THR A 2 16.50 -10.38 -10.77
N THR A 3 16.76 -10.74 -12.04
CA THR A 3 17.90 -10.23 -12.83
C THR A 3 17.82 -8.73 -13.12
N LYS A 4 16.59 -8.18 -13.22
CA LYS A 4 16.36 -6.76 -13.50
C LYS A 4 16.87 -5.86 -12.37
N ILE A 5 16.71 -6.24 -11.10
CA ILE A 5 17.13 -5.41 -9.95
C ILE A 5 18.66 -5.27 -9.90
N ALA A 6 19.38 -6.36 -10.11
CA ALA A 6 20.85 -6.33 -10.13
C ALA A 6 21.37 -5.39 -11.22
N ASN A 7 20.81 -5.48 -12.44
CA ASN A 7 21.23 -4.62 -13.56
C ASN A 7 20.92 -3.14 -13.30
N ILE A 8 19.77 -2.83 -12.71
CA ILE A 8 19.39 -1.45 -12.32
C ILE A 8 20.42 -0.85 -11.35
N LEU A 9 20.83 -1.62 -10.35
CA LEU A 9 21.78 -1.18 -9.33
C LEU A 9 23.19 -1.06 -9.89
N GLN A 10 23.60 -1.95 -10.79
CA GLN A 10 24.86 -1.83 -11.51
C GLN A 10 24.89 -0.55 -12.37
N CYS A 11 23.82 -0.24 -13.11
CA CYS A 11 23.69 1.02 -13.84
C CYS A 11 23.80 2.25 -12.92
N TYR A 12 23.20 2.18 -11.73
CA TYR A 12 23.34 3.24 -10.72
C TYR A 12 24.78 3.36 -10.20
N ALA A 13 25.47 2.24 -9.97
CA ALA A 13 26.87 2.21 -9.54
C ALA A 13 27.84 2.76 -10.61
N LEU A 14 27.50 2.60 -11.89
CA LEU A 14 28.19 3.21 -13.03
C LEU A 14 27.92 4.72 -13.19
N GLY A 15 27.10 5.32 -12.31
CA GLY A 15 26.83 6.76 -12.30
C GLY A 15 25.64 7.19 -13.16
N MET A 16 24.82 6.26 -13.67
CA MET A 16 23.62 6.63 -14.43
C MET A 16 22.58 7.31 -13.52
N GLY A 17 21.99 8.39 -14.00
CA GLY A 17 20.94 9.10 -13.28
C GLY A 17 19.62 8.31 -13.20
N ILE A 18 18.84 8.50 -12.14
CA ILE A 18 17.55 7.81 -11.91
C ILE A 18 16.59 7.94 -13.11
N LYS A 19 16.50 9.13 -13.72
CA LYS A 19 15.64 9.38 -14.90
C LYS A 19 16.12 8.59 -16.12
N GLN A 20 17.43 8.42 -16.27
CA GLN A 20 18.04 7.69 -17.39
C GLN A 20 17.80 6.18 -17.21
N ILE A 21 18.04 5.65 -16.02
CA ILE A 21 17.76 4.25 -15.67
C ILE A 21 16.27 3.94 -15.84
N SER A 22 15.40 4.84 -15.38
CA SER A 22 13.94 4.73 -15.53
C SER A 22 13.53 4.56 -17.00
N ARG A 23 14.12 5.33 -17.92
CA ARG A 23 13.88 5.20 -19.36
C ARG A 23 14.46 3.90 -19.93
N SER A 24 15.69 3.55 -19.58
CA SER A 24 16.38 2.35 -20.11
C SER A 24 15.72 1.03 -19.69
N PHE A 25 15.12 0.97 -18.51
CA PHE A 25 14.49 -0.24 -17.99
C PHE A 25 12.95 -0.21 -18.04
N GLU A 26 12.35 0.85 -18.58
CA GLU A 26 10.89 1.07 -18.63
C GLU A 26 10.23 0.94 -17.25
N LEU A 27 10.86 1.55 -16.24
CA LEU A 27 10.38 1.54 -14.86
C LEU A 27 10.03 2.95 -14.41
N SER A 28 9.09 3.05 -13.46
CA SER A 28 8.83 4.34 -12.82
C SER A 28 10.07 4.83 -12.07
N CYS A 29 10.31 6.15 -12.08
CA CYS A 29 11.38 6.76 -11.28
C CYS A 29 11.24 6.43 -9.77
N ASN A 30 10.01 6.20 -9.28
CA ASN A 30 9.76 5.82 -7.90
C ASN A 30 10.24 4.40 -7.59
N THR A 31 10.09 3.47 -8.54
CA THR A 31 10.62 2.11 -8.43
C THR A 31 12.14 2.12 -8.36
N VAL A 32 12.80 2.89 -9.24
CA VAL A 32 14.26 3.02 -9.23
C VAL A 32 14.74 3.64 -7.91
N ARG A 33 14.11 4.73 -7.45
CA ARG A 33 14.41 5.34 -6.14
C ARG A 33 14.25 4.36 -4.98
N ARG A 34 13.20 3.55 -5.00
CA ARG A 34 12.95 2.53 -3.97
C ARG A 34 14.09 1.52 -3.93
N TYR A 35 14.53 0.99 -5.08
CA TYR A 35 15.64 0.04 -5.12
C TYR A 35 16.97 0.66 -4.68
N VAL A 36 17.25 1.89 -5.09
CA VAL A 36 18.47 2.61 -4.64
C VAL A 36 18.45 2.83 -3.13
N ARG A 37 17.32 3.24 -2.54
CA ARG A 37 17.20 3.38 -1.07
C ARG A 37 17.44 2.06 -0.34
N LEU A 38 16.81 0.98 -0.80
CA LEU A 38 17.01 -0.35 -0.23
C LEU A 38 18.48 -0.78 -0.28
N PHE A 39 19.19 -0.48 -1.37
CA PHE A 39 20.64 -0.74 -1.45
C PHE A 39 21.43 0.08 -0.44
N GLN A 40 21.14 1.38 -0.33
CA GLN A 40 21.80 2.28 0.63
C GLN A 40 21.56 1.84 2.08
N GLU A 41 20.37 1.34 2.39
CA GLU A 41 20.03 0.76 3.71
C GLU A 41 20.84 -0.49 4.04
N CYS A 42 21.28 -1.27 3.04
CA CYS A 42 22.17 -2.41 3.25
C CYS A 42 23.62 -1.98 3.58
N GLY A 43 23.96 -0.68 3.53
CA GLY A 43 25.24 -0.14 4.00
C GLY A 43 26.48 -0.45 3.15
N ILE A 44 26.30 -0.95 1.92
CA ILE A 44 27.42 -1.31 1.04
C ILE A 44 27.94 -0.08 0.29
N PRO A 45 29.27 0.11 0.22
CA PRO A 45 29.84 1.19 -0.59
C PRO A 45 29.55 0.97 -2.08
N ILE A 46 29.13 2.04 -2.77
CA ILE A 46 28.74 2.00 -4.19
C ILE A 46 29.82 1.41 -5.13
N LYS A 47 31.10 1.55 -4.77
CA LYS A 47 32.24 1.01 -5.53
C LYS A 47 32.23 -0.53 -5.55
N GLU A 48 31.83 -1.15 -4.45
CA GLU A 48 31.77 -2.61 -4.31
C GLU A 48 30.58 -3.19 -5.10
N LEU A 49 29.48 -2.44 -5.22
CA LEU A 49 28.31 -2.84 -5.99
C LEU A 49 28.61 -3.05 -7.49
N ALA A 50 29.51 -2.24 -8.07
CA ALA A 50 29.90 -2.37 -9.47
C ALA A 50 30.70 -3.67 -9.75
N ALA A 51 31.49 -4.12 -8.79
CA ALA A 51 32.30 -5.35 -8.89
C ALA A 51 31.51 -6.60 -8.46
N MET A 52 30.31 -6.44 -7.90
CA MET A 52 29.55 -7.53 -7.31
C MET A 52 28.79 -8.35 -8.36
N PRO A 53 28.84 -9.69 -8.29
CA PRO A 53 28.04 -10.56 -9.15
C PRO A 53 26.54 -10.33 -8.95
N SER A 54 25.77 -10.35 -10.05
CA SER A 54 24.32 -10.13 -10.02
C SER A 54 23.57 -11.10 -9.10
N ALA A 55 24.03 -12.35 -8.97
CA ALA A 55 23.48 -13.34 -8.05
C ALA A 55 23.65 -12.95 -6.57
N ARG A 56 24.78 -12.34 -6.20
CA ARG A 56 25.03 -11.85 -4.84
C ARG A 56 24.15 -10.66 -4.53
N ILE A 57 24.01 -9.72 -5.47
CA ILE A 57 23.11 -8.56 -5.34
C ILE A 57 21.66 -9.02 -5.11
N GLN A 58 21.22 -10.04 -5.85
CA GLN A 58 19.88 -10.60 -5.69
C GLN A 58 19.66 -11.20 -4.30
N LYS A 59 20.59 -12.04 -3.84
CA LYS A 59 20.50 -12.68 -2.52
C LYS A 59 20.40 -11.62 -1.41
N MET A 60 21.24 -10.59 -1.48
CA MET A 60 21.21 -9.48 -0.52
C MET A 60 19.90 -8.71 -0.53
N PHE A 61 19.32 -8.49 -1.71
CA PHE A 61 18.01 -7.83 -1.79
C PHE A 61 16.89 -8.71 -1.21
N SER A 62 16.94 -10.02 -1.39
CA SER A 62 16.00 -10.93 -0.74
C SER A 62 16.11 -10.89 0.78
N GLU A 63 17.33 -10.74 1.32
CA GLU A 63 17.61 -10.63 2.76
C GLU A 63 17.23 -9.25 3.33
N CYS A 64 17.61 -8.15 2.66
CA CYS A 64 17.29 -6.77 3.07
C CYS A 64 15.79 -6.42 2.90
N VAL A 65 15.05 -7.09 2.00
CA VAL A 65 13.59 -6.90 1.86
C VAL A 65 12.81 -7.63 2.96
N GLY A 66 13.48 -8.44 3.78
CA GLY A 66 12.96 -8.82 5.09
C GLY A 66 12.65 -7.55 5.86
N ARG A 67 11.36 -7.28 6.08
CA ARG A 67 10.86 -6.08 6.77
C ARG A 67 11.24 -6.12 8.26
N ASN A 68 12.52 -6.19 8.58
CA ASN A 68 13.06 -5.91 9.91
C ASN A 68 13.04 -4.39 10.11
N ARG A 69 11.84 -3.79 9.97
CA ARG A 69 11.58 -2.53 10.64
C ARG A 69 11.67 -2.88 12.11
N VAL A 70 12.64 -2.27 12.80
CA VAL A 70 12.66 -2.29 14.26
C VAL A 70 11.25 -1.92 14.71
N PRO A 71 10.51 -2.84 15.37
CA PRO A 71 9.15 -2.57 15.77
C PRO A 71 9.13 -1.30 16.62
N LEU A 72 8.18 -0.41 16.37
CA LEU A 72 8.04 0.78 17.22
C LEU A 72 7.83 0.32 18.66
N GLN A 73 8.32 1.07 19.65
CA GLN A 73 8.14 0.72 21.08
C GLN A 73 6.67 0.43 21.41
N ARG A 74 5.76 1.27 20.90
CA ARG A 74 4.31 1.08 20.98
C ARG A 74 3.82 -0.25 20.39
N GLN A 75 4.42 -0.71 19.30
CA GLN A 75 4.06 -1.99 18.67
C GLN A 75 4.42 -3.16 19.58
N LEU A 76 5.60 -3.14 20.19
CA LEU A 76 6.03 -4.18 21.15
C LEU A 76 5.11 -4.24 22.37
N GLU A 77 4.75 -3.07 22.91
CA GLU A 77 3.81 -2.95 24.02
C GLU A 77 2.44 -3.53 23.68
N LEU A 78 1.92 -3.25 22.47
CA LEU A 78 0.64 -3.80 22.02
C LEU A 78 0.71 -5.31 21.76
N GLU A 79 1.79 -5.79 21.16
CA GLU A 79 1.99 -7.23 20.88
C GLU A 79 2.08 -8.05 22.18
N ALA A 80 2.71 -7.50 23.22
CA ALA A 80 2.81 -8.13 24.54
C ALA A 80 1.44 -8.35 25.21
N LEU A 81 0.43 -7.54 24.87
CA LEU A 81 -0.92 -7.65 25.43
C LEU A 81 -1.78 -8.72 24.72
N LEU A 82 -1.43 -9.11 23.48
CA LEU A 82 -2.24 -10.01 22.66
C LEU A 82 -2.53 -11.38 23.31
N PRO A 83 -1.57 -12.05 23.99
CA PRO A 83 -1.84 -13.35 24.62
C PRO A 83 -2.91 -13.28 25.72
N GLU A 84 -2.90 -12.22 26.54
CA GLU A 84 -3.89 -12.02 27.60
C GLU A 84 -5.28 -11.76 27.01
N TYR A 85 -5.37 -10.88 26.01
CA TYR A 85 -6.63 -10.61 25.31
C TYR A 85 -7.18 -11.86 24.62
N ALA A 86 -6.34 -12.65 23.95
CA ALA A 86 -6.74 -13.90 23.34
C ALA A 86 -7.33 -14.87 24.37
N ALA A 87 -6.65 -15.06 25.51
CA ALA A 87 -7.15 -15.93 26.58
C ALA A 87 -8.50 -15.46 27.17
N ARG A 88 -8.70 -14.14 27.31
CA ARG A 88 -9.97 -13.57 27.79
C ARG A 88 -11.10 -13.75 26.78
N LEU A 89 -10.82 -13.60 25.49
CA LEU A 89 -11.79 -13.81 24.42
C LEU A 89 -12.18 -15.29 24.33
N SER A 90 -11.21 -16.20 24.40
CA SER A 90 -11.47 -17.65 24.41
C SER A 90 -12.34 -18.08 25.60
N ARG A 91 -12.08 -17.56 26.81
CA ARG A 91 -12.89 -17.83 28.01
C ARG A 91 -14.36 -17.40 27.86
N ARG A 92 -14.63 -16.33 27.10
CA ARG A 92 -15.98 -15.84 26.82
C ARG A 92 -16.66 -16.57 25.64
N GLY A 93 -15.99 -17.55 25.03
CA GLY A 93 -16.51 -18.24 23.84
C GLY A 93 -16.55 -17.34 22.59
N VAL A 94 -15.81 -16.22 22.60
CA VAL A 94 -15.74 -15.31 21.46
C VAL A 94 -14.82 -15.91 20.41
N THR A 95 -15.38 -16.29 19.28
CA THR A 95 -14.64 -16.66 18.08
C THR A 95 -14.22 -15.41 17.30
N VAL A 96 -13.19 -15.53 16.47
CA VAL A 96 -12.77 -14.46 15.54
C VAL A 96 -13.96 -13.96 14.71
N LYS A 97 -14.85 -14.85 14.27
CA LYS A 97 -16.07 -14.50 13.52
C LYS A 97 -17.01 -13.60 14.31
N THR A 98 -17.24 -13.93 15.59
CA THR A 98 -18.10 -13.12 16.47
C THR A 98 -17.46 -11.80 16.88
N LEU A 99 -16.13 -11.73 17.03
CA LEU A 99 -15.42 -10.50 17.39
C LEU A 99 -15.58 -9.41 16.33
N TYR A 100 -15.60 -9.79 15.05
CA TYR A 100 -15.81 -8.88 13.94
C TYR A 100 -17.29 -8.73 13.52
N GLY A 101 -18.23 -9.20 14.35
CA GLY A 101 -19.68 -9.01 14.12
C GLY A 101 -20.29 -9.87 13.01
N TYR A 102 -19.61 -10.95 12.59
CA TYR A 102 -20.07 -11.80 11.51
C TYR A 102 -20.86 -13.00 12.04
N SER A 103 -22.13 -12.78 12.37
CA SER A 103 -23.06 -13.87 12.73
C SER A 103 -23.43 -14.70 11.49
N GLY A 104 -23.04 -15.98 11.47
CA GLY A 104 -23.71 -17.04 10.72
C GLY A 104 -23.37 -17.23 9.23
N GLU A 105 -23.05 -16.18 8.47
CA GLU A 105 -22.79 -16.32 7.03
C GLU A 105 -21.29 -16.42 6.68
N PRO A 106 -20.89 -17.25 5.69
CA PRO A 106 -19.52 -17.31 5.23
C PRO A 106 -19.13 -15.99 4.55
N ILE A 107 -18.30 -15.20 5.23
CA ILE A 107 -17.78 -13.93 4.72
C ILE A 107 -16.89 -14.21 3.52
N LYS A 108 -17.27 -13.69 2.36
CA LYS A 108 -16.35 -13.50 1.22
C LYS A 108 -15.90 -12.06 1.25
N LEU A 109 -14.68 -11.82 1.73
CA LEU A 109 -14.04 -10.51 1.61
C LEU A 109 -13.78 -10.23 0.12
N ALA A 110 -14.67 -9.48 -0.51
CA ALA A 110 -14.45 -8.93 -1.84
C ALA A 110 -13.86 -7.52 -1.68
N TYR A 111 -12.53 -7.41 -1.80
CA TYR A 111 -11.90 -6.11 -1.85
C TYR A 111 -12.04 -5.58 -3.28
N VAL A 112 -13.00 -4.66 -3.50
CA VAL A 112 -13.02 -3.86 -4.73
C VAL A 112 -12.20 -2.62 -4.48
N ALA A 113 -10.92 -2.66 -4.87
CA ALA A 113 -10.11 -1.46 -4.95
C ALA A 113 -10.56 -0.66 -6.18
N VAL A 114 -11.51 0.27 -6.01
CA VAL A 114 -11.76 1.28 -7.03
C VAL A 114 -10.52 2.16 -7.08
N TRP A 115 -9.83 2.13 -8.22
CA TRP A 115 -8.50 2.68 -8.40
C TRP A 115 -8.40 4.13 -7.91
N ARG A 116 -7.54 4.36 -6.91
CA ARG A 116 -7.10 5.70 -6.51
C ARG A 116 -6.03 6.16 -7.50
N ASN A 117 -6.42 6.82 -8.59
CA ASN A 117 -5.46 7.35 -9.57
C ASN A 117 -5.01 8.80 -9.24
N SER A 118 -5.55 9.40 -8.17
CA SER A 118 -5.18 10.74 -7.72
C SER A 118 -5.22 10.86 -6.19
N VAL A 119 -4.30 11.64 -5.64
CA VAL A 119 -4.32 12.09 -4.23
C VAL A 119 -5.30 13.22 -3.99
N GLN A 120 -5.84 13.84 -5.04
CA GLN A 120 -6.68 15.04 -4.97
C GLN A 120 -8.19 14.75 -5.02
N GLY A 121 -8.63 13.50 -5.21
CA GLY A 121 -10.05 13.19 -5.23
C GLY A 121 -10.37 11.73 -5.56
N PHE A 122 -11.63 11.36 -5.37
CA PHE A 122 -12.21 10.09 -5.78
C PHE A 122 -12.91 10.24 -7.13
N PHE A 123 -12.91 9.19 -7.94
CA PHE A 123 -13.61 9.19 -9.23
C PHE A 123 -15.07 8.82 -9.01
N THR A 124 -15.94 9.82 -8.97
CA THR A 124 -17.40 9.66 -8.99
C THR A 124 -17.91 9.83 -10.42
N PRO A 125 -19.03 9.19 -10.80
CA PRO A 125 -19.65 9.45 -12.09
C PRO A 125 -19.93 10.96 -12.28
N TYR A 126 -19.66 11.49 -13.47
CA TYR A 126 -20.01 12.87 -13.78
C TYR A 126 -21.54 13.04 -13.87
N LYS A 127 -22.03 14.28 -13.79
CA LYS A 127 -23.46 14.57 -13.82
C LYS A 127 -24.11 14.03 -15.10
N GLY A 128 -25.11 13.15 -14.96
CA GLY A 128 -25.82 12.53 -16.08
C GLY A 128 -25.18 11.25 -16.62
N HIS A 129 -24.14 10.72 -15.98
CA HIS A 129 -23.56 9.44 -16.36
C HIS A 129 -24.55 8.28 -16.08
N PRO A 130 -24.69 7.30 -16.99
CA PRO A 130 -25.67 6.20 -16.84
C PRO A 130 -25.46 5.34 -15.59
N ALA A 131 -24.23 5.24 -15.08
CA ALA A 131 -23.92 4.49 -13.86
C ALA A 131 -24.16 5.28 -12.55
N THR A 132 -24.78 6.46 -12.59
CA THR A 132 -25.03 7.29 -11.39
C THR A 132 -25.92 6.55 -10.39
N ASP A 133 -27.02 5.95 -10.86
CA ASP A 133 -27.98 5.26 -9.99
C ASP A 133 -27.36 4.01 -9.35
N ASP A 134 -26.59 3.25 -10.11
CA ASP A 134 -25.90 2.06 -9.60
C ASP A 134 -24.78 2.41 -8.62
N PHE A 135 -24.06 3.50 -8.86
CA PHE A 135 -23.08 4.03 -7.92
C PHE A 135 -23.72 4.49 -6.61
N LEU A 136 -24.88 5.17 -6.67
CA LEU A 136 -25.63 5.58 -5.48
C LEU A 136 -26.17 4.37 -4.72
N LYS A 137 -26.68 3.33 -5.40
CA LYS A 137 -27.09 2.08 -4.74
C LYS A 137 -25.92 1.40 -4.04
N PHE A 138 -24.76 1.35 -4.69
CA PHE A 138 -23.53 0.76 -4.14
C PHE A 138 -23.03 1.52 -2.90
N ILE A 139 -22.95 2.86 -2.96
CA ILE A 139 -22.46 3.67 -1.84
C ILE A 139 -23.41 3.64 -0.63
N ASN A 140 -24.71 3.57 -0.87
CA ASN A 140 -25.71 3.52 0.19
C ASN A 140 -25.96 2.11 0.74
N ASP A 141 -25.29 1.08 0.22
CA ASP A 141 -25.41 -0.28 0.75
C ASP A 141 -24.75 -0.37 2.13
N PRO A 142 -25.46 -0.80 3.19
CA PRO A 142 -24.92 -0.88 4.55
C PRO A 142 -23.72 -1.83 4.70
N ARG A 143 -23.46 -2.69 3.70
CA ARG A 143 -22.31 -3.60 3.67
C ARG A 143 -21.05 -2.94 3.07
N VAL A 144 -21.20 -1.79 2.42
CA VAL A 144 -20.09 -1.06 1.80
C VAL A 144 -19.51 -0.09 2.81
N ILE A 145 -18.30 -0.40 3.29
CA ILE A 145 -17.56 0.47 4.20
C ILE A 145 -16.65 1.37 3.37
N THR A 146 -16.91 2.67 3.41
CA THR A 146 -16.08 3.67 2.74
C THR A 146 -15.38 4.56 3.77
N SER A 147 -14.20 5.05 3.41
CA SER A 147 -13.50 6.03 4.24
C SER A 147 -14.23 7.38 4.14
N SER A 148 -14.97 7.74 5.19
CA SER A 148 -15.66 9.02 5.44
C SER A 148 -16.65 9.50 4.34
N PRO A 149 -17.96 9.27 4.51
CA PRO A 149 -18.98 9.79 3.58
C PRO A 149 -19.18 11.31 3.65
N TYR A 150 -18.64 12.00 4.66
CA TYR A 150 -18.84 13.44 4.87
C TYR A 150 -17.87 14.33 4.09
N ASP A 151 -16.79 13.79 3.52
CA ASP A 151 -15.91 14.53 2.59
C ASP A 151 -16.53 14.65 1.18
N TRP A 152 -17.57 13.87 0.87
CA TRP A 152 -18.11 13.73 -0.49
C TRP A 152 -19.19 14.75 -0.85
N LEU A 153 -20.03 15.13 0.10
CA LEU A 153 -21.09 16.11 -0.10
C LEU A 153 -20.56 17.56 -0.14
N GLY A 154 -19.45 17.84 0.56
CA GLY A 154 -18.82 19.17 0.55
C GLY A 154 -18.25 19.58 -0.82
N MET A 155 -17.73 18.63 -1.60
CA MET A 155 -17.14 18.93 -2.91
C MET A 155 -18.17 18.98 -4.05
N TYR A 156 -19.29 18.27 -3.96
CA TYR A 156 -20.33 18.29 -5.00
C TYR A 156 -21.25 19.52 -4.92
N TYR A 157 -21.37 20.18 -3.76
CA TYR A 157 -22.29 21.31 -3.58
C TYR A 157 -21.63 22.70 -3.50
N HIS A 158 -20.30 22.80 -3.51
CA HIS A 158 -19.61 24.11 -3.49
C HIS A 158 -19.48 24.81 -4.86
N PHE A 159 -20.05 24.25 -5.94
CA PHE A 159 -20.13 24.95 -7.23
C PHE A 159 -21.45 25.70 -7.44
N ASN A 160 -22.41 25.65 -6.50
CA ASN A 160 -23.76 26.23 -6.69
C ASN A 160 -24.24 27.18 -5.59
N SER A 161 -23.37 27.67 -4.71
CA SER A 161 -23.72 28.84 -3.89
C SER A 161 -23.28 30.10 -4.63
N PRO A 162 -24.20 30.96 -5.13
CA PRO A 162 -23.82 32.33 -5.46
C PRO A 162 -23.34 33.00 -4.18
N ILE A 163 -22.16 33.63 -4.26
CA ILE A 163 -21.70 34.60 -3.28
C ILE A 163 -22.83 35.63 -3.13
N LYS A 164 -23.43 35.70 -1.94
CA LYS A 164 -24.13 36.89 -1.46
C LYS A 164 -23.28 37.51 -0.37
#